data_AF-A0A841JVP0-F1
#
_entry.id   AF-A0A841JVP0-F1
#
_cell.length_a   1.000
_cell.length_b   1.000
_cell.length_c   1.000
_cell.angle_alpha   90.00
_cell.angle_beta   90.00
_cell.angle_gamma   90.00
#
_symmetry.space_group_name_H-M   'P 1'
#
loop_
_entity.id
_entity.type
_entity.pdbx_description
1 polymer ?
#
loop_
_entity_poly.entity_id
_entity_poly.type
_entity_poly.pdbx_seq_one_letter_code
_entity_poly.pdbx_strand_id
1 'polypeptide(L)' 'MTGDADLEHPRQADEDIAAWLAAQGASAQFVWLPDRGIHGNGHMIMMERNSDRIADLILDWLDQTT' A
#
# COMPACT_ATOMS: atom_id res chain seq x y z
N MET A 1 0.16 -2.24 0.56
CA MET A 1 0.56 -0.96 -0.05
C MET A 1 2.00 -1.07 -0.42
N THR A 2 2.40 -0.53 -1.58
CA THR A 2 3.72 -0.83 -2.15
C THR A 2 4.31 0.42 -2.82
N GLY A 3 5.61 0.65 -2.59
CA GLY A 3 6.37 1.76 -3.18
C GLY A 3 7.07 1.37 -4.48
N ASP A 4 7.45 2.37 -5.28
CA ASP A 4 8.14 2.19 -6.57
C ASP A 4 9.65 1.94 -6.48
N ALA A 5 10.24 2.06 -5.30
CA ALA A 5 11.66 1.80 -5.07
C ALA A 5 11.91 0.48 -4.30
N ASP A 6 10.89 -0.36 -4.13
CA ASP A 6 11.03 -1.70 -3.56
C ASP A 6 11.14 -2.76 -4.66
N LEU A 7 12.34 -3.33 -4.84
CA LEU A 7 12.58 -4.38 -5.83
C LEU A 7 12.12 -5.76 -5.38
N GLU A 8 11.98 -5.99 -4.08
CA GLU A 8 11.52 -7.26 -3.51
C GLU A 8 9.98 -7.36 -3.53
N HIS A 9 9.30 -6.22 -3.70
CA HIS A 9 7.85 -6.12 -3.81
C HIS A 9 7.38 -5.50 -5.14
N PRO A 10 7.37 -6.26 -6.25
CA PRO A 10 6.82 -5.79 -7.51
C PRO A 10 5.32 -5.53 -7.42
N ARG A 11 4.85 -4.42 -8.02
CA ARG A 11 3.42 -4.03 -8.07
C ARG A 11 2.49 -5.20 -8.34
N GLN A 12 2.74 -5.95 -9.41
CA GLN A 12 1.86 -7.02 -9.86
C GLN A 12 1.72 -8.12 -8.80
N ALA A 13 2.81 -8.52 -8.16
CA ALA A 13 2.79 -9.61 -7.18
C ALA A 13 1.96 -9.22 -5.94
N ASP A 14 2.17 -8.02 -5.41
CA ASP A 14 1.40 -7.54 -4.26
C ASP A 14 -0.07 -7.26 -4.60
N GLU A 15 -0.35 -6.76 -5.82
CA GLU A 15 -1.70 -6.54 -6.33
C GLU A 15 -2.46 -7.86 -6.46
N ASP A 16 -1.82 -8.90 -7.00
CA ASP A 16 -2.38 -10.25 -7.13
C ASP A 16 -2.71 -10.86 -5.76
N ILE A 17 -1.86 -10.65 -4.75
CA ILE A 17 -2.12 -11.10 -3.37
C ILE A 17 -3.37 -10.42 -2.80
N ALA A 18 -3.48 -9.10 -2.96
CA ALA A 18 -4.64 -8.35 -2.48
C ALA A 18 -5.94 -8.78 -3.20
N ALA A 19 -5.87 -8.98 -4.52
CA ALA A 19 -7.00 -9.46 -5.31
C ALA A 19 -7.42 -10.88 -4.88
N TRP A 20 -6.47 -11.76 -4.60
CA TRP A 20 -6.74 -13.09 -4.09
C TRP A 20 -7.44 -13.03 -2.72
N LEU A 21 -6.96 -12.21 -1.79
CA LEU A 21 -7.58 -12.01 -0.47
C LEU A 21 -9.03 -11.50 -0.60
N ALA A 22 -9.26 -10.51 -1.46
CA ALA A 22 -10.60 -9.98 -1.73
C ALA A 22 -11.54 -11.06 -2.29
N ALA A 23 -11.05 -11.91 -3.19
CA ALA A 23 -11.82 -13.04 -3.74
C ALA A 23 -12.21 -14.09 -2.68
N GLN A 24 -11.48 -14.17 -1.56
CA GLN A 24 -11.84 -15.00 -0.40
C GLN A 24 -12.80 -14.32 0.58
N GLY A 25 -13.28 -13.11 0.26
CA GLY A 25 -14.21 -12.34 1.10
C GLY A 25 -13.52 -11.47 2.17
N ALA A 26 -12.21 -11.30 2.11
CA ALA A 26 -11.52 -10.35 2.98
C ALA A 26 -11.78 -8.90 2.53
N SER A 27 -11.86 -7.97 3.48
CA SER A 27 -11.81 -6.52 3.19
C SER A 27 -10.37 -6.13 2.89
N ALA A 28 -9.92 -6.37 1.66
CA ALA A 28 -8.55 -6.12 1.21
C ALA A 28 -8.53 -5.07 0.09
N GLN A 29 -7.60 -4.11 0.20
CA GLN A 29 -7.35 -3.10 -0.82
C GLN A 29 -5.85 -3.06 -1.16
N PHE A 30 -5.53 -3.04 -2.45
CA PHE A 30 -4.19 -2.73 -2.91
C PHE A 30 -4.01 -1.22 -3.10
N VAL A 31 -2.86 -0.70 -2.67
CA VAL A 31 -2.48 0.70 -2.86
C VAL A 31 -1.07 0.75 -3.43
N TRP A 32 -0.98 1.14 -4.70
CA TRP A 32 0.28 1.53 -5.33
C TRP A 32 0.58 2.98 -4.98
N LEU A 33 1.64 3.24 -4.22
CA LEU A 33 1.95 4.59 -3.71
C LEU A 33 2.09 5.64 -4.84
N PRO A 34 2.69 5.33 -6.00
CA PRO A 34 2.74 6.26 -7.13
C PRO A 34 1.36 6.69 -7.64
N ASP A 35 0.33 5.84 -7.58
CA ASP A 35 -1.04 6.20 -7.98
C ASP A 35 -1.65 7.24 -7.02
N ARG A 36 -1.02 7.47 -5.86
CA ARG A 36 -1.34 8.51 -4.87
C ARG A 36 -0.35 9.68 -4.88
N GLY A 37 0.53 9.77 -5.87
CA GLY A 37 1.57 10.80 -5.96
C GLY A 37 2.62 10.69 -4.84
N ILE A 38 2.88 9.46 -4.37
CA ILE A 38 3.92 9.14 -3.40
C ILE A 38 4.97 8.27 -4.10
N HIS A 39 6.20 8.75 -4.18
CA HIS A 39 7.29 8.13 -4.95
C HIS A 39 8.56 8.01 -4.10
N GLY A 40 9.43 7.08 -4.48
CA GLY A 40 10.74 6.85 -3.89
C GLY A 40 10.74 6.01 -2.61
N ASN A 41 9.59 5.46 -2.22
CA ASN A 41 9.49 4.60 -1.04
C ASN A 41 9.99 3.18 -1.35
N GLY A 42 10.95 2.70 -0.55
CA GLY A 42 11.40 1.31 -0.56
C GLY A 42 10.63 0.43 0.43
N HIS A 43 11.22 -0.69 0.83
CA HIS A 43 10.56 -1.70 1.66
C HIS A 43 10.05 -1.19 3.01
N MET A 44 10.88 -0.43 3.71
CA MET A 44 10.59 0.04 5.06
C MET A 44 9.81 1.36 5.06
N ILE A 45 8.65 1.40 4.39
CA ILE A 45 7.84 2.62 4.16
C ILE A 45 7.53 3.43 5.43
N MET A 46 7.46 2.77 6.59
CA MET A 46 7.21 3.38 7.89
C MET A 46 8.42 4.14 8.47
N MET A 47 9.63 3.84 8.00
CA MET A 47 10.88 4.48 8.43
C MET A 47 11.33 5.61 7.48
N GLU A 48 10.65 5.79 6.36
CA GLU A 48 10.97 6.80 5.37
C GLU A 48 10.55 8.22 5.82
N ARG A 49 11.13 9.26 5.21
CA ARG A 49 10.90 10.67 5.59
C ARG A 49 9.44 11.14 5.44
N ASN A 50 8.66 10.46 4.61
CA ASN A 50 7.27 10.76 4.30
C ASN A 50 6.30 9.75 4.93
N SER A 51 6.74 9.06 5.99
CA SER A 51 5.94 8.03 6.68
C SER A 51 4.65 8.59 7.30
N ASP A 52 4.59 9.89 7.57
CA ASP A 52 3.38 10.62 7.95
C ASP A 52 2.29 10.53 6.86
N ARG A 53 2.65 10.79 5.60
CA ARG A 53 1.72 10.64 4.46
C ARG A 53 1.27 9.20 4.27
N ILE A 54 2.11 8.23 4.60
CA ILE A 54 1.74 6.80 4.58
C ILE A 54 0.73 6.50 5.70
N ALA A 55 0.96 7.05 6.90
CA ALA A 55 0.06 6.89 8.04
C ALA A 55 -1.33 7.48 7.75
N ASP A 56 -1.41 8.66 7.12
CA ASP A 56 -2.68 9.27 6.71
C ASP A 56 -3.49 8.34 5.80
N LEU A 57 -2.85 7.67 4.83
CA LEU A 57 -3.55 6.71 3.96
C LEU A 57 -4.12 5.51 4.71
N ILE A 58 -3.46 5.08 5.80
CA ILE A 58 -3.92 3.97 6.64
C ILE A 58 -5.12 4.43 7.48
N LEU A 59 -5.03 5.63 8.07
CA LEU A 59 -6.11 6.22 8.86
C LEU A 59 -7.36 6.43 8.01
N ASP A 60 -7.21 7.02 6.81
CA ASP A 60 -8.31 7.19 5.86
C ASP A 60 -9.01 5.86 5.51
N TRP A 61 -8.24 4.77 5.41
CA TRP A 61 -8.80 3.44 5.12
C TRP A 61 -9.55 2.86 6.34
N LEU A 62 -9.02 3.04 7.55
CA LEU A 62 -9.68 2.59 8.79
C LEU A 62 -11.01 3.31 9.01
N ASP A 63 -11.05 4.63 8.76
CA ASP A 63 -12.25 5.44 8.90
C ASP A 63 -13.35 5.04 7.90
N GLN A 64 -12.98 4.52 6.73
CA GLN A 64 -13.94 3.98 5.75
C GLN A 64 -14.44 2.58 6.10
N THR A 65 -13.75 1.86 6.99
CA THR A 65 -14.04 0.47 7.33
C THR A 65 -14.80 0.33 8.66
N THR A 66 -15.13 1.45 9.31
CA THR A 66 -15.98 1.52 10.51
C THR A 66 -17.46 1.67 10.14
#